data_AF-A0A1G7DFA2-F1
#
_entry.id   AF-A0A1G7DFA2-F1
#
_cell.length_a   1.000
_cell.length_b   1.000
_cell.length_c   1.000
_cell.angle_alpha   90.00
_cell.angle_beta   90.00
_cell.angle_gamma   90.00
#
_symmetry.space_group_name_H-M   'P 1'
#
loop_
_entity.id
_entity.type
_entity.pdbx_description
1 polymer ?
#
loop_
_entity_poly.entity_id
_entity_poly.type
_entity_poly.pdbx_seq_one_letter_code
_entity_poly.pdbx_strand_id
1 'polypeptide(L)'
;MKNIFLISIVLVLTNCKMKPEKPNVAHSLFQETHKHAGSENYEIVEIFDKKFEVKKIELDTHSKQAVIYGKTNPTDKEKFISNRVKTSILGDITGEGITNAEIEKDGSMHGFDFYSNWIIDGDTIKHRYIDPFSNEEINDPYAFKADEENPAKWLAKFKEVYDKASYVYESSWNYFLKIDKEWYFIKYNLDLVNDAFVKNYPPKQEQPPRMLELENLAPIWYHKSSKERDTSLIKMIDYKSTFYTEEKFGLVKRGYSAGWWYLEVYMPLGDTLRIKRYSDFEDPDLKLYQIPAAYGGRNDVLFIVQKPEKLFPEQVGGMYVIRPRDAQQPDRRYKSISYGDMLQGQPYILKSEETEEYKNWKMEQKG
;
A
#
# COMPACT_ATOMS: atom_id res chain seq x y z
N MET A 1 -44.85 -19.03 -73.13
CA MET A 1 -43.50 -19.59 -72.87
C MET A 1 -42.57 -18.45 -72.48
N LYS A 2 -41.89 -18.63 -71.33
CA LYS A 2 -40.65 -17.98 -70.87
C LYS A 2 -40.67 -16.53 -70.33
N ASN A 3 -40.21 -16.44 -69.07
CA ASN A 3 -39.26 -15.48 -68.50
C ASN A 3 -39.86 -14.09 -68.13
N ILE A 4 -39.59 -13.44 -66.98
CA ILE A 4 -38.45 -13.43 -66.05
C ILE A 4 -38.93 -13.08 -64.63
N PHE A 5 -38.37 -13.78 -63.63
CA PHE A 5 -38.40 -13.45 -62.20
C PHE A 5 -37.73 -12.08 -61.97
N LEU A 6 -38.48 -11.05 -61.56
CA LEU A 6 -37.89 -9.84 -60.99
C LEU A 6 -37.77 -10.04 -59.47
N ILE A 7 -36.56 -10.34 -59.03
CA ILE A 7 -36.20 -10.48 -57.62
C ILE A 7 -36.32 -9.10 -56.98
N SER A 8 -37.27 -8.96 -56.06
CA SER A 8 -37.38 -7.85 -55.12
C SER A 8 -36.16 -7.83 -54.19
N ILE A 9 -35.06 -7.23 -54.65
CA ILE A 9 -33.99 -6.75 -53.77
C ILE A 9 -34.51 -5.45 -53.15
N VAL A 10 -35.36 -5.58 -52.13
CA VAL A 10 -35.51 -4.53 -51.15
C VAL A 10 -34.22 -4.55 -50.34
N LEU A 11 -33.36 -3.59 -50.66
CA LEU A 11 -32.21 -3.18 -49.89
C LEU A 11 -32.58 -3.16 -48.39
N VAL A 12 -32.17 -4.21 -47.68
CA VAL A 12 -31.81 -4.12 -46.27
C VAL A 12 -30.62 -3.17 -46.25
N LEU A 13 -30.92 -1.87 -46.19
CA LEU A 13 -29.97 -0.87 -45.74
C LEU A 13 -29.67 -1.23 -44.29
N THR A 14 -28.61 -2.01 -44.17
CA THR A 14 -27.70 -2.09 -43.05
C THR A 14 -27.63 -0.74 -42.35
N ASN A 15 -28.48 -0.55 -41.34
CA ASN A 15 -28.15 0.32 -40.22
C ASN A 15 -27.09 -0.42 -39.40
N CYS A 16 -25.91 -0.60 -40.02
CA CYS A 16 -24.68 -0.85 -39.31
C CYS A 16 -24.55 0.32 -38.35
N LYS A 17 -24.88 0.09 -37.07
CA LYS A 17 -24.41 0.93 -35.99
C LYS A 17 -22.90 1.07 -36.20
N MET A 18 -22.46 2.19 -36.76
CA MET A 18 -21.05 2.57 -36.74
C MET A 18 -20.63 2.41 -35.29
N LYS A 19 -19.71 1.48 -35.03
CA LYS A 19 -19.07 1.40 -33.72
C LYS A 19 -18.56 2.82 -33.45
N PRO A 20 -18.86 3.43 -32.29
CA PRO A 20 -18.34 4.74 -31.97
C PRO A 20 -16.82 4.68 -32.21
N GLU A 21 -16.32 5.59 -33.05
CA GLU A 21 -14.88 5.72 -33.24
C GLU A 21 -14.25 5.86 -31.86
N LYS A 22 -13.29 4.98 -31.56
CA LYS A 22 -12.55 5.10 -30.31
C LYS A 22 -11.92 6.49 -30.32
N PRO A 23 -12.10 7.30 -29.25
CA PRO A 23 -11.44 8.60 -29.18
C PRO A 23 -9.94 8.39 -29.43
N ASN A 24 -9.37 9.21 -30.31
CA ASN A 24 -7.95 9.14 -30.61
C ASN A 24 -7.17 9.61 -29.38
N VAL A 25 -6.67 8.68 -28.57
CA VAL A 25 -5.95 8.99 -27.33
C VAL A 25 -4.54 9.42 -27.70
N ALA A 26 -4.18 10.66 -27.37
CA ALA A 26 -2.84 11.18 -27.56
C ALA A 26 -1.86 10.56 -26.53
N HIS A 27 -1.40 9.33 -26.78
CA HIS A 27 -0.50 8.57 -25.90
C HIS A 27 0.81 9.31 -25.57
N SER A 28 1.25 10.26 -26.40
CA SER A 28 2.43 11.10 -26.15
C SER A 28 2.31 12.00 -24.92
N LEU A 29 1.08 12.28 -24.45
CA LEU A 29 0.84 13.06 -23.24
C LEU A 29 1.04 12.26 -21.94
N PHE A 30 1.22 10.95 -22.02
CA PHE A 30 1.34 10.08 -20.85
C PHE A 30 2.79 9.70 -20.58
N GLN A 31 3.21 9.86 -19.33
CA GLN A 31 4.58 9.58 -18.88
C GLN A 31 4.59 8.47 -17.84
N GLU A 32 5.67 7.70 -17.79
CA GLU A 32 5.88 6.75 -16.69
C GLU A 32 6.03 7.53 -15.38
N THR A 33 5.48 7.03 -14.28
CA THR A 33 5.41 7.78 -13.01
C THR A 33 6.78 8.27 -12.54
N HIS A 34 7.83 7.46 -12.65
CA HIS A 34 9.21 7.83 -12.28
C HIS A 34 9.88 8.89 -13.16
N LYS A 35 9.25 9.28 -14.27
CA LYS A 35 9.72 10.35 -15.18
C LYS A 35 8.81 11.59 -15.13
N HIS A 36 7.70 11.51 -14.40
CA HIS A 36 6.64 12.49 -14.48
C HIS A 36 6.88 13.59 -13.44
N ALA A 37 7.20 14.81 -13.88
CA ALA A 37 7.52 15.94 -12.98
C ALA A 37 6.32 16.51 -12.20
N GLY A 38 5.11 16.08 -12.55
CA GLY A 38 3.84 16.55 -11.97
C GLY A 38 3.10 17.48 -12.92
N SER A 39 2.31 18.39 -12.37
CA SER A 39 1.50 19.38 -13.07
C SER A 39 1.89 20.80 -12.62
N GLU A 40 1.05 21.80 -12.92
CA GLU A 40 1.25 23.15 -12.40
C GLU A 40 1.23 23.18 -10.87
N ASN A 41 0.23 22.53 -10.25
CA ASN A 41 0.03 22.62 -8.81
C ASN A 41 0.60 21.44 -8.01
N TYR A 42 0.89 20.33 -8.67
CA TYR A 42 1.38 19.11 -8.01
C TYR A 42 2.76 18.70 -8.52
N GLU A 43 3.56 18.13 -7.62
CA GLU A 43 4.76 17.38 -7.97
C GLU A 43 4.57 15.89 -7.70
N ILE A 44 5.38 15.08 -8.37
CA ILE A 44 5.53 13.65 -8.06
C ILE A 44 6.93 13.46 -7.50
N VAL A 45 7.01 12.97 -6.27
CA VAL A 45 8.28 12.74 -5.57
C VAL A 45 8.46 11.25 -5.35
N GLU A 46 9.67 10.77 -5.59
CA GLU A 46 10.06 9.38 -5.39
C GLU A 46 10.36 9.14 -3.89
N ILE A 47 9.72 8.12 -3.32
CA ILE A 47 10.04 7.58 -1.98
C ILE A 47 10.91 6.34 -2.13
N PHE A 48 10.50 5.44 -3.03
CA PHE A 48 11.30 4.31 -3.44
C PHE A 48 11.43 4.29 -4.95
N ASP A 49 12.65 4.07 -5.40
CA ASP A 49 12.95 4.05 -6.81
C ASP A 49 12.30 2.89 -7.56
N LYS A 50 12.33 2.99 -8.89
CA LYS A 50 11.66 2.06 -9.79
C LYS A 50 12.11 0.59 -9.75
N LYS A 51 13.18 0.21 -9.04
CA LYS A 51 13.56 -1.21 -8.86
C LYS A 51 13.02 -1.81 -7.55
N PHE A 52 12.46 -0.98 -6.66
CA PHE A 52 11.86 -1.45 -5.42
C PHE A 52 10.44 -1.97 -5.63
N GLU A 53 10.13 -3.04 -4.93
CA GLU A 53 8.80 -3.53 -4.66
C GLU A 53 8.44 -3.15 -3.21
N VAL A 54 7.36 -2.40 -3.02
CA VAL A 54 6.83 -2.14 -1.68
C VAL A 54 6.11 -3.38 -1.17
N LYS A 55 6.47 -3.81 0.03
CA LYS A 55 5.89 -4.98 0.69
C LYS A 55 4.86 -4.65 1.73
N LYS A 56 5.04 -3.55 2.45
CA LYS A 56 4.14 -3.14 3.53
C LYS A 56 4.11 -1.63 3.66
N ILE A 57 2.93 -1.09 3.94
CA ILE A 57 2.71 0.31 4.31
C ILE A 57 1.80 0.32 5.53
N GLU A 58 2.30 0.89 6.62
CA GLU A 58 1.56 1.03 7.86
C GLU A 58 1.65 2.47 8.35
N LEU A 59 0.57 2.99 8.92
CA LEU A 59 0.51 4.30 9.54
C LEU A 59 0.74 4.15 11.04
N ASP A 60 1.76 4.83 11.55
CA ASP A 60 1.88 5.09 12.99
C ASP A 60 0.90 6.20 13.36
N THR A 61 -0.18 5.84 14.04
CA THR A 61 -1.26 6.75 14.43
C THR A 61 -0.85 7.77 15.49
N HIS A 62 0.22 7.50 16.25
CA HIS A 62 0.73 8.40 17.28
C HIS A 62 1.61 9.48 16.66
N SER A 63 2.61 9.10 15.86
CA SER A 63 3.52 10.04 15.21
C SER A 63 2.96 10.64 13.92
N LYS A 64 1.86 10.07 13.38
CA LYS A 64 1.22 10.45 12.12
C LYS A 64 2.16 10.31 10.92
N GLN A 65 2.94 9.22 10.91
CA GLN A 65 3.92 8.91 9.88
C GLN A 65 3.59 7.58 9.21
N ALA A 66 3.76 7.49 7.90
CA ALA A 66 3.70 6.21 7.21
C ALA A 66 5.06 5.51 7.25
N VAL A 67 5.07 4.28 7.76
CA VAL A 67 6.21 3.36 7.78
C VAL A 67 6.09 2.43 6.58
N ILE A 68 7.09 2.47 5.70
CA ILE A 68 7.07 1.80 4.41
C ILE A 68 8.25 0.85 4.35
N TYR A 69 7.97 -0.42 4.07
CA TYR A 69 8.98 -1.44 3.86
C TYR A 69 9.01 -1.85 2.39
N GLY A 70 10.19 -1.76 1.77
CA GLY A 70 10.42 -2.13 0.38
C GLY A 70 11.65 -3.01 0.22
N LYS A 71 11.69 -3.76 -0.88
CA LYS A 71 12.87 -4.54 -1.29
C LYS A 71 13.05 -4.51 -2.80
N THR A 72 14.28 -4.60 -3.28
CA THR A 72 14.53 -4.73 -4.72
C THR A 72 14.01 -6.07 -5.24
N ASN A 73 13.42 -6.08 -6.43
CA ASN A 73 13.04 -7.33 -7.10
C ASN A 73 14.32 -8.12 -7.45
N PRO A 74 14.45 -9.41 -7.08
CA PRO A 74 15.64 -10.20 -7.35
C PRO A 74 15.76 -10.59 -8.83
N THR A 75 16.07 -9.61 -9.68
CA THR A 75 16.71 -9.88 -10.98
C THR A 75 18.19 -10.18 -10.81
N ASP A 76 18.82 -9.65 -9.74
CA ASP A 76 20.22 -9.87 -9.38
C ASP A 76 20.32 -10.17 -7.87
N LYS A 77 20.68 -11.41 -7.51
CA LYS A 77 20.79 -11.84 -6.10
C LYS A 77 21.88 -11.08 -5.34
N GLU A 78 22.86 -10.52 -6.05
CA GLU A 78 23.95 -9.74 -5.44
C GLU A 78 23.54 -8.30 -5.09
N LYS A 79 22.35 -7.86 -5.54
CA LYS A 79 21.82 -6.50 -5.31
C LYS A 79 20.49 -6.50 -4.56
N PHE A 80 20.24 -7.56 -3.79
CA PHE A 80 19.08 -7.59 -2.89
C PHE A 80 19.27 -6.54 -1.79
N ILE A 81 18.50 -5.47 -1.89
CA ILE A 81 18.49 -4.38 -0.92
C ILE A 81 17.09 -4.33 -0.35
N SER A 82 17.00 -4.32 0.97
CA SER A 82 15.77 -4.02 1.69
C SER A 82 15.92 -2.65 2.34
N ASN A 83 14.84 -1.88 2.38
CA ASN A 83 14.84 -0.59 3.04
C ASN A 83 13.51 -0.39 3.78
N ARG A 84 13.57 0.31 4.90
CA ARG A 84 12.40 0.72 5.68
C ARG A 84 12.53 2.19 6.00
N VAL A 85 11.50 2.97 5.63
CA VAL A 85 11.50 4.42 5.80
C VAL A 85 10.26 4.87 6.55
N LYS A 86 10.39 5.95 7.31
CA LYS A 86 9.29 6.76 7.84
C LYS A 86 9.07 7.95 6.93
N THR A 87 7.82 8.25 6.62
CA THR A 87 7.45 9.40 5.81
C THR A 87 6.50 10.34 6.54
N SER A 88 6.63 11.64 6.27
CA SER A 88 5.66 12.65 6.69
C SER A 88 4.31 12.44 5.98
N ILE A 89 3.28 13.18 6.40
CA ILE A 89 1.99 13.20 5.70
C ILE A 89 2.09 13.69 4.24
N LEU A 90 3.17 14.42 3.91
CA LEU A 90 3.48 14.90 2.55
C LEU A 90 4.43 13.94 1.81
N GLY A 91 4.82 12.82 2.41
CA GLY A 91 5.71 11.84 1.81
C GLY A 91 7.20 12.18 1.87
N ASP A 92 7.63 13.16 2.69
CA ASP A 92 9.06 13.39 2.94
C ASP A 92 9.64 12.25 3.78
N ILE A 93 10.78 11.70 3.38
CA ILE A 93 11.49 10.72 4.20
C ILE A 93 12.03 11.42 5.45
N THR A 94 11.58 10.98 6.62
CA THR A 94 11.93 11.55 7.94
C THR A 94 12.84 10.64 8.75
N GLY A 95 13.05 9.41 8.31
CA GLY A 95 13.98 8.48 8.92
C GLY A 95 14.06 7.16 8.17
N GLU A 96 15.19 6.51 8.30
CA GLU A 96 15.43 5.14 7.81
C GLU A 96 15.60 4.21 9.01
N GLY A 97 15.20 2.95 8.84
CA GLY A 97 15.04 2.03 9.96
C GLY A 97 15.47 0.62 9.69
N ILE A 98 15.24 -0.22 10.69
CA ILE A 98 15.62 -1.63 10.69
C ILE A 98 14.75 -2.42 9.70
N THR A 99 15.37 -3.27 8.90
CA THR A 99 14.70 -4.02 7.82
C THR A 99 14.48 -5.50 8.14
N ASN A 100 15.25 -6.06 9.07
CA ASN A 100 15.22 -7.47 9.46
C ASN A 100 14.37 -7.73 10.72
N ALA A 101 13.25 -7.00 10.85
CA ALA A 101 12.31 -7.12 11.95
C ALA A 101 10.88 -6.86 11.46
N GLU A 102 9.90 -7.56 12.02
CA GLU A 102 8.48 -7.26 11.83
C GLU A 102 8.05 -6.09 12.72
N ILE A 103 6.90 -5.51 12.41
CA ILE A 103 6.31 -4.41 13.18
C ILE A 103 5.07 -4.97 13.87
N GLU A 104 5.05 -4.84 15.19
CA GLU A 104 3.90 -5.20 16.00
C GLU A 104 2.85 -4.08 16.03
N LYS A 105 1.62 -4.45 16.41
CA LYS A 105 0.49 -3.52 16.47
C LYS A 105 0.72 -2.32 17.41
N ASP A 106 1.57 -2.46 18.42
CA ASP A 106 1.93 -1.39 19.36
C ASP A 106 3.10 -0.51 18.88
N GLY A 107 3.62 -0.80 17.68
CA GLY A 107 4.74 -0.11 17.05
C GLY A 107 6.11 -0.61 17.50
N SER A 108 6.23 -1.56 18.42
CA SER A 108 7.52 -2.21 18.64
C SER A 108 7.92 -3.03 17.41
N MET A 109 9.22 -3.27 17.28
CA MET A 109 9.75 -4.11 16.23
C MET A 109 10.37 -5.34 16.82
N HIS A 110 9.97 -6.52 16.34
CA HIS A 110 10.58 -7.78 16.74
C HIS A 110 11.41 -8.33 15.57
N GLY A 111 12.67 -8.61 15.85
CA GLY A 111 13.54 -9.42 15.01
C GLY A 111 13.70 -10.82 15.59
N PHE A 112 14.49 -11.63 14.90
CA PHE A 112 14.77 -13.01 15.31
C PHE A 112 15.40 -13.10 16.71
N ASP A 113 16.44 -12.32 16.97
CA ASP A 113 17.27 -12.32 18.18
C ASP A 113 17.28 -10.97 18.90
N PHE A 114 16.46 -10.03 18.46
CA PHE A 114 16.42 -8.68 19.02
C PHE A 114 15.02 -8.06 18.93
N TYR A 115 14.80 -6.99 19.67
CA TYR A 115 13.70 -6.05 19.46
C TYR A 115 14.23 -4.62 19.28
N SER A 116 13.38 -3.71 18.80
CA SER A 116 13.70 -2.30 18.66
C SER A 116 12.47 -1.41 18.86
N ASN A 117 12.71 -0.20 19.35
CA ASN A 117 11.71 0.84 19.56
C ASN A 117 11.79 1.96 18.51
N TRP A 118 12.46 1.74 17.37
CA TRP A 118 12.68 2.75 16.32
C TRP A 118 11.39 3.47 15.88
N ILE A 119 10.27 2.76 15.76
CA ILE A 119 9.00 3.38 15.41
C ILE A 119 8.48 4.25 16.57
N ILE A 120 8.60 3.76 17.80
CA ILE A 120 8.07 4.36 19.02
C ILE A 120 8.77 5.67 19.36
N ASP A 121 10.10 5.68 19.42
CA ASP A 121 10.89 6.82 19.90
C ASP A 121 12.15 7.11 19.07
N GLY A 122 12.35 6.43 17.94
CA GLY A 122 13.50 6.64 17.06
C GLY A 122 14.74 5.84 17.46
N ASP A 123 14.68 5.03 18.52
CA ASP A 123 15.81 4.20 18.93
C ASP A 123 16.16 3.12 17.89
N THR A 124 17.29 3.30 17.21
CA THR A 124 17.80 2.36 16.19
C THR A 124 18.59 1.20 16.77
N ILE A 125 18.78 1.13 18.10
CA ILE A 125 19.50 0.03 18.74
C ILE A 125 18.65 -1.25 18.64
N LYS A 126 19.35 -2.35 18.37
CA LYS A 126 18.81 -3.71 18.42
C LYS A 126 19.08 -4.29 19.79
N HIS A 127 18.08 -4.30 20.64
CA HIS A 127 18.16 -4.80 22.02
C HIS A 127 17.92 -6.30 22.06
N ARG A 128 18.67 -7.03 22.89
CA ARG A 128 18.44 -8.46 23.09
C ARG A 128 17.26 -8.68 24.02
N TYR A 129 16.58 -9.81 23.86
CA TYR A 129 15.53 -10.22 24.78
C TYR A 129 16.10 -10.51 26.18
N ILE A 130 15.33 -10.27 27.22
CA ILE A 130 15.74 -10.49 28.61
C ILE A 130 15.15 -11.82 29.10
N ASP A 131 15.98 -12.64 29.75
CA ASP A 131 15.51 -13.80 30.49
C ASP A 131 14.93 -13.34 31.84
N PRO A 132 13.64 -13.53 32.15
CA PRO A 132 13.06 -13.08 33.41
C PRO A 132 13.48 -13.89 34.64
N PHE A 133 14.20 -15.01 34.46
CA PHE A 133 14.72 -15.80 35.57
C PHE A 133 16.08 -15.28 36.07
N SER A 134 17.01 -15.03 35.16
CA SER A 134 18.35 -14.49 35.47
C SER A 134 18.43 -12.96 35.41
N ASN A 135 17.49 -12.31 34.71
CA ASN A 135 17.54 -10.90 34.32
C ASN A 135 18.77 -10.54 33.45
N GLU A 136 19.26 -11.52 32.68
CA GLU A 136 20.35 -11.35 31.71
C GLU A 136 19.83 -11.31 30.27
N GLU A 137 20.60 -10.70 29.38
CA GLU A 137 20.31 -10.68 27.95
C GLU A 137 20.52 -12.05 27.31
N ILE A 138 19.57 -12.45 26.47
CA ILE A 138 19.60 -13.70 25.72
C ILE A 138 20.31 -13.47 24.40
N ASN A 139 21.41 -14.18 24.19
CA ASN A 139 22.21 -14.04 22.99
C ASN A 139 21.57 -14.66 21.74
N ASP A 140 20.84 -15.76 21.91
CA ASP A 140 20.14 -16.47 20.85
C ASP A 140 18.92 -17.19 21.46
N PRO A 141 17.69 -16.72 21.19
CA PRO A 141 16.47 -17.35 21.69
C PRO A 141 16.28 -18.83 21.30
N TYR A 142 16.88 -19.28 20.19
CA TYR A 142 16.74 -20.66 19.71
C TYR A 142 17.71 -21.62 20.41
N ALA A 143 18.92 -21.14 20.69
CA ALA A 143 19.90 -21.87 21.49
C ALA A 143 19.63 -21.73 23.00
N PHE A 144 18.76 -20.80 23.40
CA PHE A 144 18.44 -20.54 24.80
C PHE A 144 17.85 -21.78 25.47
N LYS A 145 18.43 -22.11 26.63
CA LYS A 145 17.93 -23.08 27.59
C LYS A 145 17.62 -22.31 28.85
N ALA A 146 16.37 -22.40 29.29
CA ALA A 146 16.00 -21.83 30.57
C ALA A 146 16.70 -22.65 31.67
N ASP A 147 17.39 -21.97 32.58
CA ASP A 147 18.01 -22.61 33.73
C ASP A 147 16.98 -23.11 34.74
N GLU A 148 15.76 -22.56 34.71
CA GLU A 148 14.67 -22.92 35.61
C GLU A 148 13.71 -23.93 34.96
N GLU A 149 13.97 -25.22 35.23
CA GLU A 149 13.12 -26.33 34.78
C GLU A 149 11.98 -26.66 35.74
N ASN A 150 11.98 -26.13 36.98
CA ASN A 150 10.94 -26.45 37.96
C ASN A 150 9.58 -25.87 37.53
N PRO A 151 8.56 -26.71 37.28
CA PRO A 151 7.27 -26.24 36.76
C PRO A 151 6.59 -25.19 37.66
N ALA A 152 6.64 -25.36 38.98
CA ALA A 152 5.98 -24.44 39.90
C ALA A 152 6.63 -23.04 39.90
N LYS A 153 7.96 -22.99 39.86
CA LYS A 153 8.70 -21.73 39.77
C LYS A 153 8.55 -21.07 38.42
N TRP A 154 8.62 -21.86 37.34
CA TRP A 154 8.38 -21.38 35.98
C TRP A 154 6.99 -20.73 35.89
N LEU A 155 5.96 -21.42 36.39
CA LEU A 155 4.59 -20.92 36.37
C LEU A 155 4.42 -19.63 37.16
N ALA A 156 5.03 -19.53 38.34
CA ALA A 156 4.97 -18.33 39.16
C ALA A 156 5.61 -17.14 38.45
N LYS A 157 6.80 -17.32 37.87
CA LYS A 157 7.50 -16.26 37.12
C LYS A 157 6.75 -15.88 35.84
N PHE A 158 6.25 -16.86 35.09
CA PHE A 158 5.45 -16.60 33.89
C PHE A 158 4.24 -15.71 34.22
N LYS A 159 3.45 -16.05 35.24
CA LYS A 159 2.29 -15.25 35.64
C LYS A 159 2.70 -13.83 36.04
N GLU A 160 3.78 -13.70 36.82
CA GLU A 160 4.31 -12.40 37.23
C GLU A 160 4.63 -11.49 36.03
N VAL A 161 5.36 -12.03 35.04
CA VAL A 161 5.77 -11.28 33.85
C VAL A 161 4.56 -11.03 32.93
N TYR A 162 3.72 -12.04 32.72
CA TYR A 162 2.53 -11.93 31.91
C TYR A 162 1.57 -10.87 32.44
N ASP A 163 1.32 -10.82 33.74
CA ASP A 163 0.40 -9.86 34.35
C ASP A 163 0.91 -8.42 34.23
N LYS A 164 2.24 -8.20 34.32
CA LYS A 164 2.88 -6.90 34.11
C LYS A 164 2.97 -6.48 32.64
N ALA A 165 2.97 -7.44 31.72
CA ALA A 165 3.20 -7.16 30.31
C ALA A 165 2.06 -6.35 29.68
N SER A 166 2.44 -5.26 29.00
CA SER A 166 1.53 -4.41 28.22
C SER A 166 1.23 -5.01 26.85
N TYR A 167 2.14 -5.82 26.32
CA TYR A 167 1.99 -6.54 25.06
C TYR A 167 2.52 -7.95 25.21
N VAL A 168 1.81 -8.93 24.66
CA VAL A 168 2.22 -10.33 24.68
C VAL A 168 2.05 -10.92 23.28
N TYR A 169 3.14 -11.43 22.74
CA TYR A 169 3.19 -12.18 21.50
C TYR A 169 3.54 -13.64 21.81
N GLU A 170 2.80 -14.56 21.20
CA GLU A 170 3.01 -15.99 21.32
C GLU A 170 3.35 -16.54 19.93
N SER A 171 4.45 -17.26 19.84
CA SER A 171 4.88 -17.88 18.59
C SER A 171 5.82 -19.05 18.83
N SER A 172 5.60 -20.12 18.06
CA SER A 172 6.52 -21.25 17.96
C SER A 172 6.91 -21.84 19.32
N TRP A 173 5.95 -21.98 20.23
CA TRP A 173 6.17 -22.48 21.60
C TRP A 173 7.00 -21.55 22.50
N ASN A 174 6.86 -20.23 22.31
CA ASN A 174 7.49 -19.22 23.16
C ASN A 174 6.55 -18.05 23.41
N TYR A 175 6.75 -17.38 24.55
CA TYR A 175 6.14 -16.09 24.85
C TYR A 175 7.20 -14.98 24.77
N PHE A 176 6.84 -13.90 24.10
CA PHE A 176 7.55 -12.63 24.09
C PHE A 176 6.68 -11.60 24.78
N LEU A 177 7.17 -11.06 25.90
CA LEU A 177 6.37 -10.23 26.81
C LEU A 177 7.02 -8.87 26.96
N LYS A 178 6.30 -7.81 26.58
CA LYS A 178 6.78 -6.43 26.70
C LYS A 178 6.36 -5.84 28.02
N ILE A 179 7.32 -5.36 28.80
CA ILE A 179 7.10 -4.54 30.00
C ILE A 179 7.79 -3.21 29.75
N ASP A 180 7.02 -2.12 29.80
CA ASP A 180 7.46 -0.78 29.41
C ASP A 180 8.09 -0.73 28.01
N LYS A 181 9.42 -0.60 27.91
CA LYS A 181 10.16 -0.55 26.64
C LYS A 181 11.00 -1.80 26.38
N GLU A 182 10.99 -2.76 27.30
CA GLU A 182 11.83 -3.95 27.26
C GLU A 182 11.02 -5.19 26.93
N TRP A 183 11.67 -6.15 26.27
CA TRP A 183 11.06 -7.42 25.92
C TRP A 183 11.73 -8.58 26.65
N TYR A 184 10.89 -9.37 27.30
CA TYR A 184 11.25 -10.60 27.97
C TYR A 184 10.89 -11.79 27.09
N PHE A 185 11.74 -12.81 27.09
CA PHE A 185 11.50 -14.06 26.39
C PHE A 185 11.33 -15.20 27.38
N ILE A 186 10.24 -15.95 27.26
CA ILE A 186 9.99 -17.16 28.04
C ILE A 186 9.71 -18.32 27.09
N LYS A 187 10.64 -19.27 27.05
CA LYS A 187 10.44 -20.56 26.39
C LYS A 187 9.38 -21.38 27.12
N TYR A 188 8.53 -22.08 26.39
CA TYR A 188 7.51 -22.94 26.99
C TYR A 188 8.13 -24.00 27.90
N ASN A 189 7.52 -24.17 29.07
CA ASN A 189 7.69 -25.39 29.85
C ASN A 189 6.71 -26.45 29.29
N LEU A 190 7.24 -27.46 28.59
CA LEU A 190 6.44 -28.45 27.86
C LEU A 190 5.57 -29.34 28.77
N ASP A 191 5.87 -29.42 30.07
CA ASP A 191 5.06 -30.16 31.04
C ASP A 191 3.80 -29.39 31.46
N LEU A 192 3.80 -28.06 31.29
CA LEU A 192 2.72 -27.17 31.71
C LEU A 192 1.94 -26.56 30.55
N VAL A 193 2.65 -26.13 29.51
CA VAL A 193 2.06 -25.32 28.45
C VAL A 193 1.42 -26.23 27.40
N ASN A 194 0.10 -26.32 27.47
CA ASN A 194 -0.77 -26.98 26.50
C ASN A 194 -1.82 -26.00 25.98
N ASP A 195 -2.71 -26.45 25.10
CA ASP A 195 -3.76 -25.59 24.51
C ASP A 195 -4.65 -24.92 25.57
N ALA A 196 -4.94 -25.59 26.68
CA ALA A 196 -5.74 -25.03 27.76
C ALA A 196 -4.97 -23.93 28.51
N PHE A 197 -3.65 -24.08 28.65
CA PHE A 197 -2.78 -23.03 29.19
C PHE A 197 -2.79 -21.79 28.30
N VAL A 198 -2.53 -21.95 27.00
CA VAL A 198 -2.49 -20.84 26.03
C VAL A 198 -3.86 -20.14 25.97
N LYS A 199 -4.95 -20.89 26.08
CA LYS A 199 -6.30 -20.31 26.17
C LYS A 199 -6.52 -19.43 27.42
N ASN A 200 -5.88 -19.76 28.54
CA ASN A 200 -5.96 -18.97 29.77
C ASN A 200 -4.98 -17.78 29.79
N TYR A 201 -3.93 -17.84 28.96
CA TYR A 201 -2.90 -16.81 28.84
C TYR A 201 -2.69 -16.39 27.37
N PRO A 202 -3.74 -15.88 26.70
CA PRO A 202 -3.66 -15.57 25.28
C PRO A 202 -2.75 -14.36 25.00
N PRO A 203 -2.32 -14.15 23.75
CA PRO A 203 -1.65 -12.93 23.33
C PRO A 203 -2.42 -11.66 23.73
N LYS A 204 -1.71 -10.64 24.23
CA LYS A 204 -2.25 -9.33 24.61
C LYS A 204 -1.99 -8.33 23.48
N GLN A 205 -2.66 -8.53 22.35
CA GLN A 205 -2.50 -7.70 21.15
C GLN A 205 -3.71 -6.80 20.87
N GLU A 206 -4.75 -6.93 21.69
CA GLU A 206 -6.01 -6.19 21.59
C GLU A 206 -5.93 -4.86 22.33
N GLN A 207 -5.16 -3.93 21.76
CA GLN A 207 -5.20 -2.50 22.09
C GLN A 207 -5.58 -1.76 20.80
N PRO A 208 -6.14 -0.54 20.85
CA PRO A 208 -6.25 0.27 19.64
C PRO A 208 -4.87 0.32 18.97
N PRO A 209 -4.73 -0.20 17.74
CA PRO A 209 -3.41 -0.42 17.16
C PRO A 209 -2.73 0.93 16.90
N ARG A 210 -1.49 1.06 17.36
CA ARG A 210 -0.60 2.16 16.97
C ARG A 210 -0.31 2.08 15.47
N MET A 211 -0.13 0.87 14.95
CA MET A 211 0.18 0.63 13.54
C MET A 211 -1.06 0.19 12.77
N LEU A 212 -1.47 0.98 11.79
CA LEU A 212 -2.63 0.69 10.93
C LEU A 212 -2.20 0.43 9.49
N GLU A 213 -2.65 -0.67 8.89
CA GLU A 213 -2.50 -0.86 7.45
C GLU A 213 -3.36 0.16 6.69
N LEU A 214 -2.79 0.80 5.67
CA LEU A 214 -3.53 1.73 4.82
C LEU A 214 -4.40 0.95 3.82
N GLU A 215 -5.63 1.40 3.63
CA GLU A 215 -6.55 0.84 2.64
C GLU A 215 -6.09 1.17 1.21
N ASN A 216 -6.09 0.16 0.33
CA ASN A 216 -5.84 0.37 -1.09
C ASN A 216 -7.08 0.96 -1.78
N LEU A 217 -6.94 2.19 -2.28
CA LEU A 217 -7.99 2.94 -2.97
C LEU A 217 -8.01 2.70 -4.49
N ALA A 218 -7.13 1.84 -5.01
CA ALA A 218 -7.12 1.53 -6.44
C ALA A 218 -8.39 0.76 -6.86
N PRO A 219 -8.99 1.06 -8.03
CA PRO A 219 -10.16 0.36 -8.50
C PRO A 219 -9.87 -1.11 -8.79
N ILE A 220 -10.85 -1.99 -8.63
CA ILE A 220 -10.76 -3.37 -9.12
C ILE A 220 -11.06 -3.38 -10.63
N TRP A 221 -10.03 -3.58 -11.47
CA TRP A 221 -10.08 -3.33 -12.91
C TRP A 221 -10.68 -4.44 -13.77
N TYR A 222 -10.70 -5.69 -13.33
CA TYR A 222 -11.20 -6.79 -14.17
C TYR A 222 -12.51 -7.40 -13.67
N HIS A 223 -12.76 -7.38 -12.36
CA HIS A 223 -13.86 -8.14 -11.75
C HIS A 223 -15.14 -7.34 -11.45
N LYS A 224 -15.12 -6.02 -11.62
CA LYS A 224 -16.30 -5.15 -11.46
C LYS A 224 -16.72 -4.57 -12.80
N SER A 225 -18.04 -4.41 -13.01
CA SER A 225 -18.53 -3.71 -14.19
C SER A 225 -18.02 -2.27 -14.20
N SER A 226 -17.87 -1.66 -15.37
CA SER A 226 -17.34 -0.28 -15.47
C SER A 226 -18.16 0.76 -14.69
N LYS A 227 -19.43 0.46 -14.36
CA LYS A 227 -20.32 1.32 -13.58
C LYS A 227 -20.14 1.18 -12.06
N GLU A 228 -19.52 0.09 -11.59
CA GLU A 228 -19.32 -0.20 -10.16
C GLU A 228 -17.89 0.11 -9.69
N ARG A 229 -17.01 0.52 -10.61
CA ARG A 229 -15.65 0.93 -10.28
C ARG A 229 -15.69 2.35 -9.77
N ASP A 230 -15.29 2.54 -8.51
CA ASP A 230 -14.93 3.87 -8.05
C ASP A 230 -13.73 4.35 -8.89
N THR A 231 -13.93 5.39 -9.67
CA THR A 231 -12.90 6.00 -10.55
C THR A 231 -12.68 7.46 -10.19
N SER A 232 -13.06 7.85 -8.96
CA SER A 232 -12.96 9.22 -8.46
C SER A 232 -11.50 9.72 -8.40
N LEU A 233 -10.56 8.84 -8.06
CA LEU A 233 -9.13 9.16 -7.97
C LEU A 233 -8.34 8.84 -9.24
N ILE A 234 -8.72 7.76 -9.94
CA ILE A 234 -7.99 7.27 -11.11
C ILE A 234 -8.91 6.63 -12.13
N LYS A 235 -8.61 6.85 -13.41
CA LYS A 235 -9.38 6.29 -14.52
C LYS A 235 -8.47 5.74 -15.61
N MET A 236 -8.84 4.57 -16.12
CA MET A 236 -8.27 4.00 -17.34
C MET A 236 -8.84 4.70 -18.56
N ILE A 237 -7.94 5.28 -19.37
CA ILE A 237 -8.26 5.94 -20.64
C ILE A 237 -8.11 4.97 -21.80
N ASP A 238 -7.03 4.18 -21.81
CA ASP A 238 -6.75 3.23 -22.87
C ASP A 238 -5.84 2.10 -22.38
N TYR A 239 -5.81 1.00 -23.13
CA TYR A 239 -4.82 -0.06 -22.99
C TYR A 239 -4.30 -0.48 -24.36
N LYS A 240 -2.98 -0.48 -24.51
CA LYS A 240 -2.30 -0.93 -25.71
C LYS A 240 -1.45 -2.14 -25.41
N SER A 241 -1.98 -3.31 -25.78
CA SER A 241 -1.25 -4.57 -25.80
C SER A 241 -0.01 -4.46 -26.68
N THR A 242 1.13 -4.91 -26.15
CA THR A 242 2.38 -5.09 -26.90
C THR A 242 2.87 -6.53 -26.82
N PHE A 243 2.28 -7.33 -25.93
CA PHE A 243 2.53 -8.75 -25.76
C PHE A 243 1.19 -9.50 -25.70
N TYR A 244 1.11 -10.62 -26.42
CA TYR A 244 0.00 -11.56 -26.35
C TYR A 244 0.53 -12.98 -26.54
N THR A 245 0.11 -13.89 -25.69
CA THR A 245 0.31 -15.33 -25.85
C THR A 245 -0.98 -16.06 -25.59
N GLU A 246 -1.15 -17.23 -26.21
CA GLU A 246 -2.32 -18.08 -26.03
C GLU A 246 -1.85 -19.49 -25.71
N GLU A 247 -2.22 -19.99 -24.54
CA GLU A 247 -1.90 -21.34 -24.10
C GLU A 247 -3.14 -22.23 -24.08
N LYS A 248 -2.97 -23.48 -24.51
CA LYS A 248 -4.02 -24.51 -24.45
C LYS A 248 -3.93 -25.24 -23.12
N PHE A 249 -4.93 -25.05 -22.27
CA PHE A 249 -5.18 -25.86 -21.08
C PHE A 249 -6.30 -26.85 -21.40
N GLY A 250 -5.94 -28.00 -21.98
CA GLY A 250 -6.90 -29.00 -22.44
C GLY A 250 -7.75 -28.51 -23.62
N LEU A 251 -9.08 -28.47 -23.45
CA LEU A 251 -10.03 -27.93 -24.45
C LEU A 251 -10.22 -26.41 -24.33
N VAL A 252 -9.63 -25.76 -23.31
CA VAL A 252 -9.78 -24.33 -23.06
C VAL A 252 -8.53 -23.60 -23.52
N LYS A 253 -8.72 -22.52 -24.29
CA LYS A 253 -7.66 -21.58 -24.65
C LYS A 253 -7.69 -20.42 -23.67
N ARG A 254 -6.55 -20.12 -23.05
CA ARG A 254 -6.39 -18.93 -22.21
C ARG A 254 -5.39 -18.00 -22.88
N GLY A 255 -5.85 -16.81 -23.23
CA GLY A 255 -5.02 -15.74 -23.74
C GLY A 255 -4.48 -14.93 -22.57
N TYR A 256 -3.20 -14.58 -22.62
CA TYR A 256 -2.57 -13.65 -21.72
C TYR A 256 -2.05 -12.47 -22.53
N SER A 257 -2.26 -11.25 -22.03
CA SER A 257 -1.75 -10.03 -22.66
C SER A 257 -1.11 -9.11 -21.63
N ALA A 258 -0.01 -8.49 -22.04
CA ALA A 258 0.60 -7.38 -21.32
C ALA A 258 0.85 -6.19 -22.26
N GLY A 259 0.86 -4.99 -21.70
CA GLY A 259 0.99 -3.76 -22.48
C GLY A 259 0.86 -2.50 -21.65
N TRP A 260 0.72 -1.37 -22.34
CA TRP A 260 0.67 -0.06 -21.73
C TRP A 260 -0.76 0.33 -21.32
N TRP A 261 -0.95 0.50 -20.03
CA TRP A 261 -2.10 1.18 -19.44
C TRP A 261 -1.89 2.69 -19.49
N TYR A 262 -2.89 3.42 -19.96
CA TYR A 262 -2.92 4.89 -19.97
C TYR A 262 -3.96 5.35 -18.96
N LEU A 263 -3.50 6.02 -17.89
CA LEU A 263 -4.29 6.35 -16.72
C LEU A 263 -4.31 7.86 -16.48
N GLU A 264 -5.47 8.39 -16.13
CA GLU A 264 -5.62 9.75 -15.61
C GLU A 264 -5.83 9.70 -14.10
N VAL A 265 -5.01 10.44 -13.35
CA VAL A 265 -5.13 10.62 -11.90
C VAL A 265 -5.68 12.01 -11.64
N TYR A 266 -6.78 12.11 -10.91
CA TYR A 266 -7.49 13.36 -10.66
C TYR A 266 -7.11 13.94 -9.29
N MET A 267 -6.62 15.18 -9.28
CA MET A 267 -6.13 15.83 -8.08
C MET A 267 -7.05 16.98 -7.62
N PRO A 268 -7.14 17.25 -6.29
CA PRO A 268 -8.05 18.24 -5.74
C PRO A 268 -8.00 19.67 -6.26
N LEU A 269 -6.85 20.12 -6.77
CA LEU A 269 -6.74 21.46 -7.33
C LEU A 269 -7.35 21.61 -8.74
N GLY A 270 -7.85 20.52 -9.33
CA GLY A 270 -8.40 20.45 -10.70
C GLY A 270 -7.41 19.90 -11.72
N ASP A 271 -6.19 19.59 -11.29
CA ASP A 271 -5.14 19.03 -12.14
C ASP A 271 -5.40 17.55 -12.44
N THR A 272 -5.12 17.16 -13.68
CA THR A 272 -5.11 15.76 -14.09
C THR A 272 -3.70 15.35 -14.49
N LEU A 273 -3.14 14.36 -13.80
CA LEU A 273 -1.85 13.78 -14.13
C LEU A 273 -2.06 12.59 -15.08
N ARG A 274 -1.27 12.53 -16.15
CA ARG A 274 -1.38 11.51 -17.19
C ARG A 274 -0.22 10.54 -17.07
N ILE A 275 -0.47 9.41 -16.42
CA ILE A 275 0.54 8.39 -16.18
C ILE A 275 0.32 7.19 -17.09
N LYS A 276 1.40 6.56 -17.54
CA LYS A 276 1.34 5.25 -18.18
C LYS A 276 2.16 4.22 -17.41
N ARG A 277 1.73 2.97 -17.49
CA ARG A 277 2.38 1.85 -16.83
C ARG A 277 2.25 0.59 -17.67
N TYR A 278 3.33 -0.18 -17.76
CA TYR A 278 3.29 -1.50 -18.36
C TYR A 278 2.77 -2.50 -17.34
N SER A 279 1.80 -3.32 -17.72
CA SER A 279 1.26 -4.41 -16.88
C SER A 279 0.43 -5.38 -17.70
N ASP A 280 -0.01 -6.44 -17.03
CA ASP A 280 -1.01 -7.39 -17.50
C ASP A 280 -2.33 -6.68 -17.84
N PHE A 281 -3.11 -7.20 -18.79
CA PHE A 281 -4.41 -6.61 -19.18
C PHE A 281 -5.47 -6.64 -18.07
N GLU A 282 -5.33 -7.53 -17.07
CA GLU A 282 -6.32 -7.66 -16.01
C GLU A 282 -6.16 -6.57 -14.93
N ASP A 283 -4.92 -6.20 -14.61
CA ASP A 283 -4.62 -5.22 -13.58
C ASP A 283 -3.36 -4.42 -13.93
N PRO A 284 -3.38 -3.08 -13.84
CA PRO A 284 -2.18 -2.27 -13.94
C PRO A 284 -1.18 -2.54 -12.81
N ASP A 285 -1.43 -3.40 -11.81
CA ASP A 285 -0.55 -3.68 -10.67
C ASP A 285 -0.15 -2.39 -9.94
N LEU A 286 -1.16 -1.55 -9.71
CA LEU A 286 -1.01 -0.22 -9.13
C LEU A 286 -1.92 -0.10 -7.92
N LYS A 287 -1.35 0.31 -6.79
CA LYS A 287 -2.08 0.59 -5.55
C LYS A 287 -2.04 2.07 -5.23
N LEU A 288 -3.13 2.57 -4.65
CA LEU A 288 -3.31 3.96 -4.27
C LEU A 288 -3.55 4.02 -2.77
N TYR A 289 -2.91 4.95 -2.08
CA TYR A 289 -3.10 5.15 -0.64
C TYR A 289 -3.22 6.62 -0.30
N GLN A 290 -4.10 6.93 0.64
CA GLN A 290 -4.16 8.22 1.31
C GLN A 290 -4.11 8.01 2.82
N ILE A 291 -3.42 8.90 3.53
CA ILE A 291 -3.47 8.90 4.99
C ILE A 291 -4.84 9.45 5.40
N PRO A 292 -5.59 8.78 6.29
CA PRO A 292 -6.89 9.28 6.72
C PRO A 292 -6.79 10.63 7.44
N ALA A 293 -7.79 11.49 7.23
CA ALA A 293 -7.86 12.82 7.87
C ALA A 293 -7.83 12.75 9.41
N ALA A 294 -8.37 11.68 10.01
CA ALA A 294 -8.31 11.43 11.46
C ALA A 294 -6.87 11.39 12.01
N TYR A 295 -5.89 11.09 11.16
CA TYR A 295 -4.48 11.02 11.50
C TYR A 295 -3.67 12.16 10.85
N GLY A 296 -4.32 13.24 10.44
CA GLY A 296 -3.67 14.42 9.85
C GLY A 296 -3.34 14.30 8.37
N GLY A 297 -3.84 13.25 7.68
CA GLY A 297 -3.69 13.14 6.24
C GLY A 297 -4.47 14.23 5.48
N ARG A 298 -4.04 14.47 4.24
CA ARG A 298 -4.61 15.49 3.35
C ARG A 298 -5.19 14.85 2.10
N ASN A 299 -6.32 15.37 1.63
CA ASN A 299 -6.98 14.85 0.44
C ASN A 299 -6.21 15.14 -0.86
N ASP A 300 -5.31 16.12 -0.82
CA ASP A 300 -4.44 16.53 -1.92
C ASP A 300 -3.08 15.83 -1.93
N VAL A 301 -2.90 14.80 -1.10
CA VAL A 301 -1.74 13.91 -1.13
C VAL A 301 -2.19 12.50 -1.49
N LEU A 302 -1.51 11.88 -2.46
CA LEU A 302 -1.80 10.53 -2.93
C LEU A 302 -0.51 9.73 -3.11
N PHE A 303 -0.39 8.61 -2.41
CA PHE A 303 0.71 7.67 -2.60
C PHE A 303 0.35 6.67 -3.70
N ILE A 304 1.28 6.47 -4.65
CA ILE A 304 1.17 5.50 -5.73
C ILE A 304 2.25 4.45 -5.53
N VAL A 305 1.83 3.18 -5.46
CA VAL A 305 2.74 2.03 -5.40
C VAL A 305 2.62 1.22 -6.67
N GLN A 306 3.78 0.85 -7.20
CA GLN A 306 3.92 0.12 -8.45
C GLN A 306 4.76 -1.12 -8.20
N LYS A 307 4.29 -2.28 -8.67
CA LYS A 307 5.00 -3.55 -8.52
C LYS A 307 5.87 -3.86 -9.75
N PRO A 308 7.19 -4.05 -9.61
CA PRO A 308 8.03 -4.48 -10.72
C PRO A 308 7.77 -5.95 -11.07
N GLU A 309 7.85 -6.31 -12.36
CA GLU A 309 7.75 -7.71 -12.81
C GLU A 309 9.03 -8.14 -13.53
N LYS A 310 9.48 -9.38 -13.30
CA LYS A 310 10.70 -9.92 -13.88
C LYS A 310 10.51 -10.31 -15.35
N LEU A 311 9.34 -10.83 -15.70
CA LEU A 311 9.04 -11.26 -17.08
C LEU A 311 8.90 -10.08 -18.05
N PHE A 312 8.55 -8.89 -17.55
CA PHE A 312 8.37 -7.67 -18.34
C PHE A 312 9.22 -6.54 -17.76
N PRO A 313 10.47 -6.34 -18.23
CA PRO A 313 11.37 -5.30 -17.72
C PRO A 313 10.81 -3.88 -17.82
N GLU A 314 9.85 -3.64 -18.72
CA GLU A 314 9.11 -2.39 -18.85
C GLU A 314 8.16 -2.13 -17.66
N GLN A 315 7.71 -3.18 -16.97
CA GLN A 315 6.94 -3.09 -15.74
C GLN A 315 7.89 -2.81 -14.57
N VAL A 316 8.19 -1.53 -14.39
CA VAL A 316 9.01 -1.05 -13.29
C VAL A 316 8.19 -0.88 -12.01
N GLY A 317 8.86 -0.80 -10.86
CA GLY A 317 8.25 -0.66 -9.54
C GLY A 317 8.28 0.75 -8.99
N GLY A 318 8.46 0.83 -7.68
CA GLY A 318 8.66 2.06 -6.92
C GLY A 318 7.43 2.52 -6.15
N MET A 319 7.68 3.52 -5.32
CA MET A 319 6.66 4.24 -4.57
C MET A 319 6.88 5.72 -4.75
N TYR A 320 5.80 6.41 -5.08
CA TYR A 320 5.80 7.83 -5.36
C TYR A 320 4.70 8.50 -4.56
N VAL A 321 4.89 9.77 -4.24
CA VAL A 321 3.86 10.61 -3.65
C VAL A 321 3.53 11.73 -4.64
N ILE A 322 2.25 11.90 -4.93
CA ILE A 322 1.72 13.08 -5.58
C ILE A 322 1.30 14.04 -4.48
N ARG A 323 1.84 15.26 -4.49
CA ARG A 323 1.61 16.25 -3.44
C ARG A 323 1.66 17.68 -4.00
N PRO A 324 1.12 18.68 -3.28
CA PRO A 324 1.26 20.08 -3.69
C PRO A 324 2.73 20.47 -3.83
N ARG A 325 3.04 21.31 -4.83
CA ARG A 325 4.42 21.83 -5.02
C ARG A 325 4.89 22.69 -3.87
N ASP A 326 4.00 23.49 -3.31
CA ASP A 326 4.29 24.24 -2.10
C ASP A 326 3.88 23.43 -0.88
N ALA A 327 4.88 22.98 -0.10
CA ALA A 327 4.67 22.23 1.13
C ALA A 327 3.95 23.04 2.21
N GLN A 328 3.98 24.38 2.15
CA GLN A 328 3.26 25.27 3.05
C GLN A 328 1.81 25.52 2.61
N GLN A 329 1.43 25.10 1.40
CA GLN A 329 0.07 25.23 0.93
C GLN A 329 -0.88 24.48 1.88
N PRO A 330 -1.91 25.13 2.44
CA PRO A 330 -2.90 24.46 3.26
C PRO A 330 -3.76 23.48 2.42
N ASP A 331 -4.38 22.52 3.09
CA ASP A 331 -5.22 21.49 2.46
C ASP A 331 -6.45 22.13 1.80
N ARG A 332 -6.58 21.94 0.47
CA ARG A 332 -7.83 22.26 -0.24
C ARG A 332 -8.80 21.09 -0.06
N ARG A 333 -9.59 21.14 1.00
CA ARG A 333 -10.66 20.16 1.22
C ARG A 333 -11.82 20.37 0.25
N TYR A 334 -12.40 19.28 -0.23
CA TYR A 334 -13.74 19.31 -0.82
C TYR A 334 -14.78 19.39 0.29
N LYS A 335 -15.60 20.44 0.28
CA LYS A 335 -16.71 20.59 1.24
C LYS A 335 -17.89 19.66 0.94
N SER A 336 -18.06 19.25 -0.32
CA SER A 336 -18.92 18.14 -0.72
C SER A 336 -18.49 17.63 -2.11
N ILE A 337 -18.37 16.31 -2.26
CA ILE A 337 -18.32 15.66 -3.57
C ILE A 337 -19.75 15.20 -3.83
N SER A 338 -20.50 15.92 -4.65
CA SER A 338 -21.79 15.42 -5.15
C SER A 338 -21.57 14.73 -6.49
N TYR A 339 -21.91 13.44 -6.55
CA TYR A 339 -22.02 12.72 -7.80
C TYR A 339 -23.32 13.15 -8.47
N GLY A 340 -23.23 13.93 -9.55
CA GLY A 340 -24.40 14.32 -10.34
C GLY A 340 -24.98 13.13 -11.11
N ASP A 341 -26.29 13.17 -11.35
CA ASP A 341 -26.94 12.23 -12.26
C ASP A 341 -26.36 12.34 -13.67
N MET A 342 -26.18 11.18 -14.28
CA MET A 342 -25.41 10.93 -15.49
C MET A 342 -25.82 11.81 -16.69
N LEU A 343 -24.93 12.71 -17.08
CA LEU A 343 -24.79 13.13 -18.48
C LEU A 343 -23.47 12.55 -18.99
N GLN A 344 -23.56 11.55 -19.88
CA GLN A 344 -22.45 11.01 -20.68
C GLN A 344 -21.37 10.14 -19.98
N GLY A 345 -21.68 9.52 -18.83
CA GLY A 345 -20.85 8.40 -18.32
C GLY A 345 -19.43 8.78 -17.86
N GLN A 346 -19.24 10.04 -17.47
CA GLN A 346 -18.03 10.52 -16.81
C GLN A 346 -18.44 11.06 -15.42
N PRO A 347 -17.86 10.59 -14.31
CA PRO A 347 -17.98 11.31 -13.06
C PRO A 347 -17.31 12.68 -13.23
N TYR A 348 -17.99 13.76 -12.84
CA TYR A 348 -17.42 15.10 -12.80
C TYR A 348 -17.66 15.70 -11.42
N ILE A 349 -16.67 16.44 -10.92
CA ILE A 349 -16.74 17.12 -9.63
C ILE A 349 -17.68 18.33 -9.78
N LEU A 350 -18.84 18.29 -9.12
CA LEU A 350 -19.88 19.30 -9.29
C LEU A 350 -19.59 20.62 -8.56
N LYS A 351 -18.81 20.58 -7.47
CA LYS A 351 -18.41 21.80 -6.76
C LYS A 351 -17.22 21.53 -5.83
N SER A 352 -16.10 22.18 -6.05
CA SER A 352 -15.07 22.34 -5.01
C SER A 352 -15.30 23.68 -4.33
N GLU A 353 -15.41 23.70 -3.01
CA GLU A 353 -15.37 24.95 -2.24
C GLU A 353 -13.99 25.02 -1.58
N GLU A 354 -13.20 26.03 -1.95
CA GLU A 354 -11.91 26.31 -1.30
C GLU A 354 -12.13 26.55 0.21
N THR A 355 -11.24 26.03 1.06
CA THR A 355 -11.21 26.35 2.48
C THR A 355 -10.88 27.83 2.65
N GLU A 356 -11.39 28.49 3.70
CA GLU A 356 -11.04 29.90 3.98
C GLU A 356 -9.54 30.08 4.19
N GLU A 357 -8.89 29.08 4.79
CA GLU A 357 -7.42 29.02 4.94
C GLU A 357 -6.71 29.06 3.58
N TYR A 358 -7.14 28.23 2.61
CA TYR A 358 -6.57 28.22 1.27
C TYR A 358 -6.84 29.52 0.51
N LYS A 359 -8.04 30.10 0.66
CA LYS A 359 -8.37 31.41 0.05
C LYS A 359 -7.44 32.51 0.57
N ASN A 360 -7.23 32.57 1.87
CA ASN A 360 -6.35 33.55 2.50
C ASN A 360 -4.91 33.37 2.04
N TRP A 361 -4.39 32.14 2.06
CA TRP A 361 -3.05 31.84 1.56
C TRP A 361 -2.87 32.27 0.10
N LYS A 362 -3.85 31.99 -0.76
CA LYS A 362 -3.81 32.41 -2.18
C LYS A 362 -3.84 33.92 -2.37
N MET A 363 -4.47 34.68 -1.47
CA MET A 363 -4.44 36.15 -1.48
C MET A 363 -3.06 36.67 -1.05
N GLU A 364 -2.45 36.05 -0.03
CA GLU A 364 -1.12 36.40 0.46
C GLU A 364 -0.03 36.14 -0.59
N GLN A 365 -0.12 35.06 -1.36
CA GLN A 365 0.83 34.76 -2.45
C GLN A 365 0.74 35.72 -3.66
N LYS A 366 -0.32 36.53 -3.74
CA LYS A 366 -0.56 37.49 -4.83
C LYS A 366 -0.20 38.94 -4.47
N GLY A 367 0.07 39.21 -3.20
CA GLY A 367 0.63 40.48 -2.72
C GLY A 367 2.15 40.46 -2.76
#